data_AF-A0A8T2FYQ0-F1
#
_entry.id   AF-A0A8T2FYQ0-F1
#
_cell.length_a   1.000
_cell.length_b   1.000
_cell.length_c   1.000
_cell.angle_alpha   90.00
_cell.angle_beta   90.00
_cell.angle_gamma   90.00
#
_symmetry.space_group_name_H-M   'P 1'
#
loop_
_entity.id
_entity.type
_entity.pdbx_description
1 polymer ?
#
loop_
_entity_poly.entity_id
_entity_poly.type
_entity_poly.pdbx_seq_one_letter_code
_entity_poly.pdbx_strand_id
1 'polypeptide(L)'
;MGFGRDNVKGSYKVVRIFRDPTYCDILDVNTGEWRRLWKPRRYKVDDVGRKSACVNGSIYWLQIRHDHLYTILDLHTEEFHDVRRPPLPKGIMYEAQIVNTGDRLAIAMPVSHPLHQFELEIWSMDGQKETWSKTHSISLASLGIEESRSFTPVTLFKQKQGDVLFYDDEGLLFKYISEKDKLQSLPEDISVISPYVENLVPLPAIQVELRTGITCLYPETETTDGMQPTSVDEYLRKEIRGVSLFPETAEAIVMGPSMQKLTWHYYKVYNTCENAENFVRHQVEIFYKNDKSIAPKLLRLLYSDCFVSGCDASVLLEGPNSEKMAPQNRGLGGFVLIDKIKIVLEQRCPGVVSCADILNLATRDAVHLAGAPSYPVFTGRRDGLTSDKQTVDLPSPSISWDQAMSYFKSRGLNVLDMATLLGSHSMGRTHCSYVVDRLYNYNKTGKPSPTMNKYFLSEMAKQCPPRTRKGQTDPLVYLNPDSGSDNSFTSSFYSRILSNKSVLEVDQQLLYNDDTKQISKEFSEGFEDFRKSFALSMSKMGAINVLTKTEGEIRKDCRHIN
;
A
#
# COMPACT_ATOMS: atom_id res chain seq x y z
N MET A 1 -18.03 -0.27 -12.34
CA MET A 1 -17.17 -1.46 -12.52
C MET A 1 -17.65 -2.54 -11.57
N GLY A 2 -17.23 -3.80 -11.76
CA GLY A 2 -17.41 -4.85 -10.78
C GLY A 2 -16.20 -5.78 -10.71
N PHE A 3 -16.06 -6.46 -9.59
CA PHE A 3 -14.97 -7.37 -9.31
C PHE A 3 -15.52 -8.60 -8.59
N GLY A 4 -15.02 -9.78 -8.95
CA GLY A 4 -15.46 -11.01 -8.31
C GLY A 4 -14.61 -12.21 -8.70
N ARG A 5 -14.88 -13.35 -8.08
CA ARG A 5 -14.21 -14.63 -8.36
C ARG A 5 -15.14 -15.53 -9.16
N ASP A 6 -14.67 -16.07 -10.28
CA ASP A 6 -15.31 -17.23 -10.92
C ASP A 6 -15.13 -18.43 -10.00
N ASN A 7 -16.21 -18.88 -9.35
CA ASN A 7 -16.14 -19.94 -8.35
C ASN A 7 -15.83 -21.33 -8.94
N VAL A 8 -16.01 -21.50 -10.25
CA VAL A 8 -15.73 -22.79 -10.92
C VAL A 8 -14.29 -22.84 -11.38
N LYS A 9 -13.78 -21.77 -12.00
CA LYS A 9 -12.39 -21.71 -12.49
C LYS A 9 -11.39 -21.20 -11.43
N GLY A 10 -11.88 -20.61 -10.35
CA GLY A 10 -11.07 -19.97 -9.30
C GLY A 10 -10.48 -18.62 -9.69
N SER A 11 -10.59 -18.20 -10.96
CA SER A 11 -10.02 -16.96 -11.51
C SER A 11 -10.76 -15.71 -11.05
N TYR A 12 -10.04 -14.64 -10.77
CA TYR A 12 -10.64 -13.33 -10.49
C TYR A 12 -10.90 -12.56 -11.78
N LYS A 13 -12.02 -11.85 -11.83
CA LYS A 13 -12.44 -11.08 -12.99
C LYS A 13 -12.79 -9.64 -12.62
N VAL A 14 -12.38 -8.69 -13.46
CA VAL A 14 -12.81 -7.28 -13.39
C VAL A 14 -13.72 -7.00 -14.59
N VAL A 15 -14.89 -6.43 -14.33
CA VAL A 15 -15.91 -6.17 -15.34
C VAL A 15 -16.19 -4.67 -15.45
N ARG A 16 -16.07 -4.14 -16.66
CA ARG A 16 -16.42 -2.76 -17.02
C ARG A 16 -17.69 -2.75 -17.84
N ILE A 17 -18.78 -2.30 -17.21
CA ILE A 17 -20.05 -2.02 -17.87
C ILE A 17 -20.12 -0.51 -18.10
N PHE A 18 -20.38 -0.09 -19.32
CA PHE A 18 -20.60 1.31 -19.65
C PHE A 18 -22.09 1.60 -19.91
N ARG A 19 -22.43 2.89 -19.91
CA ARG A 19 -23.82 3.38 -19.99
C ARG A 19 -24.50 3.13 -21.35
N ASP A 20 -23.80 3.25 -22.47
CA ASP A 20 -24.39 3.13 -23.83
C ASP A 20 -23.79 2.13 -24.85
N PRO A 21 -22.95 1.13 -24.48
CA PRO A 21 -22.57 0.05 -25.39
C PRO A 21 -23.40 -1.23 -25.21
N THR A 22 -23.51 -1.99 -26.29
CA THR A 22 -24.03 -3.38 -26.33
C THR A 22 -22.99 -4.42 -25.91
N TYR A 23 -21.96 -3.99 -25.17
CA TYR A 23 -20.88 -4.84 -24.69
C TYR A 23 -20.41 -4.41 -23.31
N CYS A 24 -19.64 -5.28 -22.66
CA CYS A 24 -18.83 -4.97 -21.49
C CYS A 24 -17.42 -5.52 -21.71
N ASP A 25 -16.45 -4.97 -20.99
CA ASP A 25 -15.08 -5.50 -21.01
C ASP A 25 -14.85 -6.34 -19.75
N ILE A 26 -14.25 -7.51 -19.92
CA ILE A 26 -13.87 -8.42 -18.85
C ILE A 26 -12.36 -8.61 -18.90
N LEU A 27 -11.70 -8.35 -17.78
CA LEU A 27 -10.32 -8.71 -17.53
C LEU A 27 -10.30 -10.00 -16.72
N ASP A 28 -9.63 -11.02 -17.23
CA ASP A 28 -9.21 -12.14 -16.40
C ASP A 28 -7.90 -11.74 -15.71
N VAL A 29 -7.92 -11.66 -14.38
CA VAL A 29 -6.78 -11.19 -13.59
C VAL A 29 -5.60 -12.16 -13.70
N ASN A 30 -5.86 -13.44 -13.91
CA ASN A 30 -4.80 -14.45 -14.00
C ASN A 30 -4.03 -14.34 -15.31
N THR A 31 -4.70 -13.97 -16.41
CA THR A 31 -4.04 -13.80 -17.71
C THR A 31 -3.59 -12.37 -17.97
N GLY A 32 -4.22 -11.39 -17.30
CA GLY A 32 -3.99 -9.97 -17.56
C GLY A 32 -4.62 -9.47 -18.86
N GLU A 33 -5.44 -10.29 -19.53
CA GLU A 33 -6.02 -9.96 -20.83
C GLU A 33 -7.43 -9.38 -20.70
N TRP A 34 -7.65 -8.25 -21.36
CA TRP A 34 -8.98 -7.69 -21.57
C TRP A 34 -9.64 -8.32 -22.78
N ARG A 35 -10.92 -8.69 -22.62
CA ARG A 35 -11.77 -9.11 -23.74
C ARG A 35 -13.15 -8.51 -23.66
N ARG A 36 -13.78 -8.40 -24.82
CA ARG A 36 -15.12 -7.85 -24.95
C ARG A 36 -16.16 -8.98 -24.88
N LEU A 37 -17.12 -8.82 -23.98
CA LEU A 37 -18.29 -9.70 -23.87
C LEU A 37 -19.54 -8.96 -24.39
N TRP A 38 -20.32 -9.64 -25.22
CA TRP A 38 -21.59 -9.11 -25.70
C TRP A 38 -22.59 -8.94 -24.55
N LYS A 39 -23.25 -7.79 -24.48
CA LYS A 39 -24.20 -7.44 -23.43
C LYS A 39 -25.53 -6.96 -24.04
N PRO A 40 -26.65 -7.65 -23.78
CA PRO A 40 -27.95 -7.20 -24.27
C PRO A 40 -28.32 -5.78 -23.81
N ARG A 41 -29.00 -5.02 -24.67
CA ARG A 41 -29.39 -3.61 -24.40
C ARG A 41 -30.24 -3.44 -23.14
N ARG A 42 -30.99 -4.47 -22.73
CA ARG A 42 -31.82 -4.45 -21.52
C ARG A 42 -30.99 -4.28 -20.23
N TYR A 43 -29.73 -4.69 -20.24
CA TYR A 43 -28.79 -4.61 -19.10
C TYR A 43 -28.01 -3.29 -19.09
N LYS A 44 -28.70 -2.17 -19.31
CA LYS A 44 -28.11 -0.83 -19.28
C LYS A 44 -27.92 -0.38 -17.83
N VAL A 45 -26.76 0.20 -17.50
CA VAL A 45 -26.52 0.82 -16.19
C VAL A 45 -26.71 2.32 -16.35
N ASP A 46 -27.78 2.86 -15.76
CA ASP A 46 -28.19 4.27 -15.92
C ASP A 46 -27.59 5.21 -14.88
N ASP A 47 -27.17 4.68 -13.72
CA ASP A 47 -26.74 5.45 -12.55
C ASP A 47 -25.25 5.24 -12.28
N VAL A 48 -24.43 6.21 -12.68
CA VAL A 48 -22.97 6.14 -12.62
C VAL A 48 -22.52 6.58 -11.23
N GLY A 49 -22.18 5.63 -10.36
CA GLY A 49 -21.72 5.92 -8.99
C GLY A 49 -22.01 4.80 -7.99
N ARG A 50 -22.96 3.91 -8.29
CA ARG A 50 -23.28 2.77 -7.42
C ARG A 50 -22.21 1.68 -7.47
N LYS A 51 -21.88 1.17 -6.29
CA LYS A 51 -20.98 0.02 -6.13
C LYS A 51 -21.68 -1.27 -6.58
N SER A 52 -20.90 -2.20 -7.12
CA SER A 52 -21.34 -3.58 -7.35
C SER A 52 -21.05 -4.42 -6.11
N ALA A 53 -21.78 -5.51 -5.94
CA ALA A 53 -21.42 -6.55 -4.98
C ALA A 53 -21.21 -7.88 -5.71
N CYS A 54 -20.25 -8.70 -5.26
CA CYS A 54 -20.07 -10.05 -5.79
C CYS A 54 -20.46 -11.09 -4.75
N VAL A 55 -21.38 -11.99 -5.08
CA VAL A 55 -21.88 -13.06 -4.22
C VAL A 55 -21.92 -14.35 -5.05
N ASN A 56 -21.40 -15.46 -4.51
CA ASN A 56 -21.45 -16.78 -5.15
C ASN A 56 -20.97 -16.83 -6.61
N GLY A 57 -19.96 -16.04 -6.96
CA GLY A 57 -19.38 -16.01 -8.30
C GLY A 57 -20.19 -15.24 -9.35
N SER A 58 -21.19 -14.50 -8.89
CA SER A 58 -21.99 -13.57 -9.68
C SER A 58 -21.75 -12.14 -9.23
N ILE A 59 -21.70 -11.20 -10.17
CA ILE A 59 -21.65 -9.77 -9.85
C ILE A 59 -23.03 -9.15 -10.04
N TYR A 60 -23.46 -8.39 -9.04
CA TYR A 60 -24.75 -7.73 -8.98
C TYR A 60 -24.58 -6.22 -9.12
N TRP A 61 -25.39 -5.61 -9.98
CA TRP A 61 -25.57 -4.16 -10.03
C TRP A 61 -27.02 -3.80 -9.77
N LEU A 62 -27.23 -2.89 -8.83
CA LEU A 62 -28.54 -2.32 -8.55
C LEU A 62 -28.93 -1.34 -9.65
N GLN A 63 -30.05 -1.62 -10.31
CA GLN A 63 -30.68 -0.71 -11.26
C GLN A 63 -32.08 -0.38 -10.73
N ILE A 64 -32.66 0.78 -11.05
CA ILE A 64 -34.03 1.13 -10.60
C ILE A 64 -34.92 1.57 -11.76
N ARG A 65 -35.71 0.64 -12.31
CA ARG A 65 -36.82 0.86 -13.25
C ARG A 65 -37.93 -0.22 -13.13
N HIS A 66 -39.17 0.22 -12.84
CA HIS A 66 -40.43 -0.42 -13.26
C HIS A 66 -40.61 -1.94 -13.00
N ASP A 67 -40.14 -2.46 -11.84
CA ASP A 67 -40.51 -3.76 -11.21
C ASP A 67 -39.51 -4.93 -11.20
N HIS A 68 -38.38 -4.94 -11.92
CA HIS A 68 -37.42 -6.07 -11.93
C HIS A 68 -35.96 -5.62 -12.06
N LEU A 69 -35.13 -5.61 -11.00
CA LEU A 69 -33.79 -5.08 -11.18
C LEU A 69 -32.71 -5.65 -10.25
N TYR A 70 -31.92 -6.55 -10.82
CA TYR A 70 -30.46 -6.55 -10.73
C TYR A 70 -29.94 -7.10 -12.06
N THR A 71 -28.95 -6.44 -12.66
CA THR A 71 -28.18 -7.10 -13.72
C THR A 71 -27.19 -8.02 -13.03
N ILE A 72 -27.31 -9.31 -13.27
CA ILE A 72 -26.31 -10.28 -12.82
C ILE A 72 -25.43 -10.62 -13.99
N LEU A 73 -24.13 -10.67 -13.74
CA LEU A 73 -23.19 -11.36 -14.62
C LEU A 73 -22.64 -12.54 -13.84
N ASP A 74 -22.99 -13.75 -14.27
CA ASP A 74 -22.33 -14.96 -13.79
C ASP A 74 -20.90 -14.95 -14.33
N LEU A 75 -19.90 -15.00 -13.45
CA LEU A 75 -18.52 -14.89 -13.88
C LEU A 75 -18.02 -16.16 -14.57
N HIS A 76 -18.66 -17.30 -14.38
CA HIS A 76 -18.27 -18.54 -15.01
C HIS A 76 -18.87 -18.69 -16.42
N THR A 77 -20.19 -18.58 -16.52
CA THR A 77 -20.92 -18.73 -17.79
C THR A 77 -20.86 -17.47 -18.63
N GLU A 78 -20.60 -16.31 -18.00
CA GLU A 78 -20.58 -15.00 -18.62
C GLU A 78 -21.92 -14.62 -19.24
N GLU A 79 -22.99 -15.15 -18.65
CA GLU A 79 -24.36 -14.87 -19.02
C GLU A 79 -24.97 -13.81 -18.10
N PHE A 80 -25.88 -13.04 -18.68
CA PHE A 80 -26.65 -12.04 -17.96
C PHE A 80 -28.06 -12.54 -17.68
N HIS A 81 -28.51 -12.38 -16.43
CA HIS A 81 -29.90 -12.66 -16.03
C HIS A 81 -30.43 -11.62 -15.05
N ASP A 82 -31.77 -11.57 -14.95
CA ASP A 82 -32.50 -10.65 -14.07
C ASP A 82 -32.90 -11.35 -12.78
N VAL A 83 -32.83 -10.64 -11.65
CA VAL A 83 -33.30 -11.14 -10.35
C VAL A 83 -34.37 -10.25 -9.74
N ARG A 84 -35.26 -10.90 -8.99
CA ARG A 84 -36.39 -10.25 -8.30
C ARG A 84 -35.85 -9.28 -7.24
N ARG A 85 -36.51 -8.13 -7.11
CA ARG A 85 -36.24 -7.16 -6.04
C ARG A 85 -36.86 -7.61 -4.70
N PRO A 86 -36.34 -7.16 -3.54
CA PRO A 86 -37.06 -7.33 -2.29
C PRO A 86 -38.37 -6.51 -2.30
N PRO A 87 -39.33 -6.80 -1.42
CA PRO A 87 -40.54 -5.98 -1.25
C PRO A 87 -40.12 -4.57 -0.79
N LEU A 88 -40.30 -3.56 -1.64
CA LEU A 88 -39.85 -2.19 -1.36
C LEU A 88 -41.01 -1.27 -0.94
N PRO A 89 -40.81 -0.38 0.05
CA PRO A 89 -41.69 0.77 0.26
C PRO A 89 -41.69 1.71 -0.96
N LYS A 90 -42.81 2.38 -1.23
CA LYS A 90 -42.88 3.37 -2.33
C LYS A 90 -42.10 4.64 -1.94
N GLY A 91 -41.11 5.03 -2.74
CA GLY A 91 -40.55 6.39 -2.74
C GLY A 91 -39.13 6.59 -2.20
N ILE A 92 -38.52 5.59 -1.55
CA ILE A 92 -37.15 5.72 -1.00
C ILE A 92 -36.22 4.77 -1.77
N MET A 93 -35.58 5.26 -2.84
CA MET A 93 -34.87 4.36 -3.76
C MET A 93 -33.55 4.91 -4.34
N TYR A 94 -33.32 6.22 -4.36
CA TYR A 94 -32.23 6.76 -5.16
C TYR A 94 -30.83 6.53 -4.58
N GLU A 95 -30.68 6.24 -3.28
CA GLU A 95 -29.36 6.22 -2.64
C GLU A 95 -28.97 4.87 -2.02
N ALA A 96 -29.87 3.89 -2.01
CA ALA A 96 -29.58 2.58 -1.44
C ALA A 96 -28.45 1.83 -2.19
N GLN A 97 -27.56 1.20 -1.43
CA GLN A 97 -26.46 0.38 -1.94
C GLN A 97 -26.70 -1.12 -1.67
N ILE A 98 -26.24 -1.95 -2.58
CA ILE A 98 -26.15 -3.40 -2.37
C ILE A 98 -24.76 -3.78 -1.90
N VAL A 99 -24.72 -4.73 -0.98
CA VAL A 99 -23.50 -5.17 -0.32
C VAL A 99 -23.44 -6.69 -0.19
N ASN A 100 -22.24 -7.26 -0.19
CA ASN A 100 -22.05 -8.64 0.25
C ASN A 100 -21.94 -8.68 1.79
N THR A 101 -22.81 -9.47 2.41
CA THR A 101 -22.83 -9.73 3.85
C THR A 101 -22.63 -11.21 4.19
N GLY A 102 -21.45 -11.74 3.89
CA GLY A 102 -21.13 -13.14 4.21
C GLY A 102 -21.80 -14.11 3.24
N ASP A 103 -21.54 -13.91 1.95
CA ASP A 103 -22.08 -14.70 0.82
C ASP A 103 -23.60 -14.56 0.65
N ARG A 104 -24.15 -13.45 1.14
CA ARG A 104 -25.53 -13.04 0.93
C ARG A 104 -25.55 -11.61 0.42
N LEU A 105 -26.38 -11.34 -0.56
CA LEU A 105 -26.58 -9.97 -1.02
C LEU A 105 -27.52 -9.28 -0.04
N ALA A 106 -27.15 -8.12 0.49
CA ALA A 106 -28.00 -7.37 1.41
C ALA A 106 -28.22 -5.93 0.96
N ILE A 107 -29.34 -5.36 1.41
CA ILE A 107 -29.72 -3.97 1.22
C ILE A 107 -30.41 -3.48 2.49
N ALA A 108 -30.06 -2.27 2.93
CA ALA A 108 -30.74 -1.59 4.02
C ALA A 108 -31.74 -0.58 3.46
N MET A 109 -32.91 -0.53 4.08
CA MET A 109 -34.02 0.29 3.61
C MET A 109 -34.71 0.96 4.79
N PRO A 110 -34.67 2.30 4.87
CA PRO A 110 -35.48 3.01 5.83
C PRO A 110 -36.96 2.93 5.43
N VAL A 111 -37.83 2.71 6.40
CA VAL A 111 -39.28 2.58 6.26
C VAL A 111 -39.95 3.50 7.27
N SER A 112 -40.82 4.39 6.80
CA SER A 112 -41.66 5.22 7.66
C SER A 112 -43.08 4.66 7.72
N HIS A 113 -43.57 4.42 8.93
CA HIS A 113 -44.94 3.96 9.17
C HIS A 113 -45.85 5.13 9.60
N PRO A 114 -47.19 5.03 9.39
CA PRO A 114 -48.15 6.11 9.69
C PRO A 114 -48.23 6.60 11.15
N LEU A 115 -47.44 6.04 12.07
CA LEU A 115 -47.39 6.36 13.50
C LEU A 115 -46.02 6.91 13.96
N HIS A 116 -45.23 7.51 13.05
CA HIS A 116 -43.86 8.00 13.32
C HIS A 116 -42.86 6.92 13.78
N GLN A 117 -43.13 5.67 13.41
CA GLN A 117 -42.14 4.59 13.59
C GLN A 117 -41.24 4.58 12.35
N PHE A 118 -40.06 5.19 12.52
CA PHE A 118 -38.98 5.14 11.53
C PHE A 118 -38.13 3.90 11.83
N GLU A 119 -38.17 2.92 10.92
CA GLU A 119 -37.44 1.67 11.04
C GLU A 119 -36.44 1.51 9.89
N LEU A 120 -35.31 0.86 10.19
CA LEU A 120 -34.39 0.34 9.19
C LEU A 120 -34.66 -1.15 9.00
N GLU A 121 -35.16 -1.50 7.82
CA GLU A 121 -35.28 -2.90 7.40
C GLU A 121 -34.05 -3.34 6.62
N ILE A 122 -33.43 -4.44 7.06
CA ILE A 122 -32.31 -5.05 6.32
C ILE A 122 -32.81 -6.32 5.66
N TRP A 123 -32.78 -6.33 4.35
CA TRP A 123 -33.19 -7.46 3.52
C TRP A 123 -31.96 -8.16 2.98
N SER A 124 -31.97 -9.49 3.04
CA SER A 124 -30.89 -10.32 2.49
C SER A 124 -31.44 -11.35 1.51
N MET A 125 -30.73 -11.53 0.41
CA MET A 125 -31.00 -12.53 -0.62
C MET A 125 -30.18 -13.77 -0.35
N ASP A 126 -30.83 -14.93 -0.41
CA ASP A 126 -30.13 -16.20 -0.55
C ASP A 126 -29.57 -16.30 -1.98
N GLY A 127 -28.25 -16.38 -2.13
CA GLY A 127 -27.59 -16.40 -3.43
C GLY A 127 -27.81 -17.66 -4.26
N GLN A 128 -28.32 -18.76 -3.67
CA GLN A 128 -28.67 -19.98 -4.42
C GLN A 128 -30.13 -19.98 -4.88
N LYS A 129 -31.03 -19.44 -4.04
CA LYS A 129 -32.47 -19.43 -4.31
C LYS A 129 -32.96 -18.13 -4.96
N GLU A 130 -32.14 -17.09 -4.94
CA GLU A 130 -32.45 -15.73 -5.41
C GLU A 130 -33.73 -15.16 -4.78
N THR A 131 -34.00 -15.59 -3.54
CA THR A 131 -35.16 -15.18 -2.75
C THR A 131 -34.75 -14.22 -1.64
N TRP A 132 -35.46 -13.09 -1.54
CA TRP A 132 -35.27 -12.10 -0.48
C TRP A 132 -36.04 -12.45 0.78
N SER A 133 -35.42 -12.18 1.92
CA SER A 133 -36.03 -12.27 3.24
C SER A 133 -35.63 -11.07 4.08
N LYS A 134 -36.56 -10.55 4.89
CA LYS A 134 -36.25 -9.53 5.89
C LYS A 134 -35.45 -10.20 7.01
N THR A 135 -34.24 -9.72 7.25
CA THR A 135 -33.34 -10.26 8.28
C THR A 135 -33.40 -9.46 9.57
N HIS A 136 -33.61 -8.13 9.48
CA HIS A 136 -33.69 -7.25 10.65
C HIS A 136 -34.72 -6.14 10.41
N SER A 137 -35.35 -5.69 11.51
CA SER A 137 -36.18 -4.48 11.61
C SER A 137 -35.64 -3.72 12.83
N ILE A 138 -35.06 -2.53 12.63
CA ILE A 138 -34.36 -1.78 13.68
C ILE A 138 -35.02 -0.41 13.84
N SER A 139 -35.51 -0.07 15.03
CA SER A 139 -36.07 1.28 15.26
C SER A 139 -34.96 2.33 15.29
N LEU A 140 -35.10 3.37 14.47
CA LEU A 140 -34.19 4.52 14.41
C LEU A 140 -34.68 5.72 15.23
N ALA A 141 -35.85 5.63 15.87
CA ALA A 141 -36.49 6.73 16.59
C ALA A 141 -35.62 7.35 17.71
N SER A 142 -34.71 6.56 18.29
CA SER A 142 -33.80 7.00 19.36
C SER A 142 -32.66 7.91 18.89
N LEU A 143 -32.42 8.03 17.58
CA LEU A 143 -31.27 8.75 17.03
C LEU A 143 -31.59 10.14 16.48
N GLY A 144 -32.87 10.54 16.41
CA GLY A 144 -33.28 11.85 15.88
C GLY A 144 -32.88 12.07 14.42
N ILE A 145 -32.66 11.00 13.65
CA ILE A 145 -32.21 11.03 12.25
C ILE A 145 -33.37 11.37 11.32
N GLU A 146 -33.12 12.20 10.30
CA GLU A 146 -34.09 12.55 9.27
C GLU A 146 -34.50 11.35 8.40
N GLU A 147 -35.76 11.31 7.94
CA GLU A 147 -36.32 10.22 7.13
C GLU A 147 -35.67 10.04 5.74
N SER A 148 -34.86 11.01 5.30
CA SER A 148 -34.20 11.05 3.99
C SER A 148 -32.87 10.30 3.92
N ARG A 149 -32.27 9.90 5.06
CA ARG A 149 -30.94 9.26 5.07
C ARG A 149 -30.94 7.88 4.45
N SER A 150 -29.87 7.59 3.71
CA SER A 150 -29.57 6.25 3.24
C SER A 150 -28.63 5.52 4.21
N PHE A 151 -28.72 4.19 4.24
CA PHE A 151 -27.92 3.36 5.13
C PHE A 151 -27.32 2.19 4.38
N THR A 152 -26.17 1.71 4.83
CA THR A 152 -25.46 0.57 4.23
C THR A 152 -25.01 -0.40 5.31
N PRO A 153 -25.43 -1.69 5.26
CA PRO A 153 -24.96 -2.71 6.19
C PRO A 153 -23.46 -3.01 6.05
N VAL A 154 -22.84 -3.45 7.13
CA VAL A 154 -21.45 -3.89 7.16
C VAL A 154 -21.32 -5.22 7.87
N THR A 155 -20.57 -6.14 7.28
CA THR A 155 -20.27 -7.44 7.87
C THR A 155 -18.92 -7.41 8.59
N LEU A 156 -18.89 -8.01 9.78
CA LEU A 156 -17.69 -8.21 10.59
C LEU A 156 -17.27 -9.68 10.55
N PHE A 157 -15.95 -9.92 10.57
CA PHE A 157 -15.37 -11.27 10.55
C PHE A 157 -15.70 -12.12 11.78
N LYS A 158 -16.03 -11.47 12.91
CA LYS A 158 -16.48 -12.11 14.16
C LYS A 158 -17.70 -11.38 14.68
N GLN A 159 -18.89 -11.78 14.23
CA GLN A 159 -20.15 -11.26 14.72
C GLN A 159 -20.72 -12.21 15.77
N LYS A 160 -21.25 -11.67 16.87
CA LYS A 160 -22.21 -12.44 17.68
C LYS A 160 -23.45 -12.66 16.83
N GLN A 161 -24.04 -13.84 16.92
CA GLN A 161 -25.22 -14.20 16.12
C GLN A 161 -26.35 -13.19 16.36
N GLY A 162 -26.70 -12.41 15.33
CA GLY A 162 -27.81 -11.43 15.35
C GLY A 162 -27.43 -9.95 15.48
N ASP A 163 -26.22 -9.59 15.93
CA ASP A 163 -25.79 -8.18 15.95
C ASP A 163 -25.67 -7.65 14.51
N VAL A 164 -25.84 -6.34 14.28
CA VAL A 164 -25.63 -5.73 12.96
C VAL A 164 -24.86 -4.42 13.08
N LEU A 165 -23.96 -4.19 12.14
CA LEU A 165 -23.28 -2.90 11.96
C LEU A 165 -23.73 -2.27 10.65
N PHE A 166 -23.93 -0.96 10.63
CA PHE A 166 -24.28 -0.21 9.42
C PHE A 166 -23.83 1.24 9.56
N TYR A 167 -23.71 1.93 8.44
CA TYR A 167 -23.39 3.36 8.40
C TYR A 167 -24.38 4.12 7.52
N ASP A 168 -24.49 5.43 7.71
CA ASP A 168 -25.31 6.30 6.87
C ASP A 168 -24.52 6.98 5.73
N ASP A 169 -25.18 7.76 4.89
CA ASP A 169 -24.55 8.53 3.80
C ASP A 169 -23.51 9.57 4.25
N GLU A 170 -23.54 10.00 5.51
CA GLU A 170 -22.53 10.88 6.10
C GLU A 170 -21.31 10.12 6.66
N GLY A 171 -21.37 8.78 6.69
CA GLY A 171 -20.30 7.93 7.19
C GLY A 171 -20.34 7.68 8.70
N LEU A 172 -21.42 8.07 9.39
CA LEU A 172 -21.60 7.77 10.81
C LEU A 172 -21.92 6.30 11.01
N LEU A 173 -21.25 5.68 11.98
CA LEU A 173 -21.31 4.25 12.21
C LEU A 173 -22.25 3.90 13.37
N PHE A 174 -23.07 2.87 13.16
CA PHE A 174 -24.05 2.39 14.12
C PHE A 174 -23.92 0.89 14.35
N LYS A 175 -24.04 0.50 15.62
CA LYS A 175 -24.12 -0.89 16.05
C LYS A 175 -25.49 -1.18 16.66
N TYR A 176 -26.17 -2.14 16.08
CA TYR A 176 -27.37 -2.75 16.64
C TYR A 176 -27.00 -4.05 17.36
N ILE A 177 -27.40 -4.14 18.63
CA ILE A 177 -27.18 -5.30 19.50
C ILE A 177 -28.51 -6.03 19.63
N SER A 178 -28.66 -7.16 18.94
CA SER A 178 -29.95 -7.84 18.79
C SER A 178 -30.46 -8.43 20.11
N GLU A 179 -29.59 -8.98 20.95
CA GLU A 179 -29.98 -9.53 22.27
C GLU A 179 -30.63 -8.50 23.20
N LYS A 180 -30.30 -7.21 23.01
CA LYS A 180 -30.72 -6.12 23.90
C LYS A 180 -31.68 -5.14 23.24
N ASP A 181 -32.04 -5.39 21.97
CA ASP A 181 -32.75 -4.46 21.10
C ASP A 181 -32.25 -3.02 21.23
N LYS A 182 -30.92 -2.86 21.23
CA LYS A 182 -30.26 -1.58 21.53
C LYS A 182 -29.44 -1.10 20.35
N LEU A 183 -29.70 0.13 19.95
CA LEU A 183 -28.94 0.86 18.95
C LEU A 183 -27.91 1.77 19.62
N GLN A 184 -26.68 1.77 19.10
CA GLN A 184 -25.57 2.59 19.60
C GLN A 184 -24.85 3.25 18.42
N SER A 185 -24.70 4.57 18.48
CA SER A 185 -23.74 5.28 17.61
C SER A 185 -22.32 5.02 18.10
N LEU A 186 -21.42 4.75 17.16
CA LEU A 186 -20.01 4.51 17.42
C LEU A 186 -19.21 5.80 17.15
N PRO A 187 -18.18 6.08 17.96
CA PRO A 187 -17.26 7.19 17.73
C PRO A 187 -16.64 7.21 16.32
N GLU A 188 -16.39 8.41 15.78
CA GLU A 188 -15.84 8.62 14.43
C GLU A 188 -14.41 8.08 14.25
N ASP A 189 -13.68 7.82 15.34
CA ASP A 189 -12.34 7.22 15.32
C ASP A 189 -12.37 5.69 15.20
N ILE A 190 -13.56 5.07 15.25
CA ILE A 190 -13.71 3.63 15.04
C ILE A 190 -13.71 3.29 13.56
N SER A 191 -12.68 2.56 13.14
CA SER A 191 -12.58 2.02 11.78
C SER A 191 -13.20 0.62 11.69
N VAL A 192 -14.02 0.40 10.65
CA VAL A 192 -14.57 -0.92 10.34
C VAL A 192 -13.82 -1.53 9.19
N ILE A 193 -13.37 -2.77 9.40
CA ILE A 193 -12.68 -3.53 8.39
C ILE A 193 -13.62 -4.64 7.92
N SER A 194 -14.12 -4.47 6.70
CA SER A 194 -14.92 -5.49 6.02
C SER A 194 -14.04 -6.27 5.04
N PRO A 195 -14.28 -7.59 4.87
CA PRO A 195 -13.62 -8.38 3.84
C PRO A 195 -14.09 -8.02 2.42
N TYR A 196 -15.17 -7.25 2.29
CA TYR A 196 -15.76 -6.83 1.01
C TYR A 196 -15.51 -5.33 0.77
N VAL A 197 -14.94 -5.00 -0.40
CA VAL A 197 -14.48 -3.65 -0.79
C VAL A 197 -15.66 -2.67 -0.87
N GLU A 198 -16.84 -3.15 -1.22
CA GLU A 198 -18.05 -2.36 -1.30
C GLU A 198 -18.49 -1.80 0.07
N ASN A 199 -18.11 -2.48 1.15
CA ASN A 199 -18.46 -2.12 2.53
C ASN A 199 -17.40 -1.24 3.22
N LEU A 200 -16.40 -0.74 2.48
CA LEU A 200 -15.43 0.20 3.03
C LEU A 200 -16.10 1.56 3.25
N VAL A 201 -16.11 2.00 4.51
CA VAL A 201 -16.59 3.32 4.95
C VAL A 201 -15.44 4.32 4.84
N PRO A 202 -15.55 5.41 4.07
CA PRO A 202 -14.59 6.50 4.09
C PRO A 202 -14.68 7.23 5.44
N LEU A 203 -13.55 7.54 6.07
CA LEU A 203 -13.54 8.39 7.26
C LEU A 203 -14.00 9.81 6.90
N PRO A 204 -14.85 10.48 7.71
CA PRO A 204 -15.02 11.91 7.59
C PRO A 204 -13.66 12.60 7.76
N ALA A 205 -13.33 13.50 6.84
CA ALA A 205 -12.06 14.22 6.88
C ALA A 205 -12.01 15.09 8.13
N ILE A 206 -11.27 14.67 9.15
CA ILE A 206 -11.02 15.52 10.32
C ILE A 206 -10.21 16.73 9.82
N GLN A 207 -10.88 17.87 9.67
CA GLN A 207 -10.23 19.17 9.54
C GLN A 207 -9.57 19.52 10.88
N VAL A 208 -8.37 19.01 11.14
CA VAL A 208 -7.55 19.51 12.24
C VAL A 208 -6.79 20.74 11.76
N GLU A 209 -7.34 21.92 12.03
CA GLU A 209 -6.56 23.15 12.09
C GLU A 209 -5.47 23.00 13.16
N LEU A 210 -4.22 22.88 12.73
CA LEU A 210 -3.05 22.97 13.60
C LEU A 210 -2.92 24.41 14.12
N ARG A 211 -3.55 24.72 15.27
CA ARG A 211 -3.10 25.84 16.11
C ARG A 211 -1.98 25.36 17.04
N THR A 212 -0.82 25.94 16.77
CA THR A 212 0.43 25.89 17.54
C THR A 212 0.25 26.20 19.02
N GLY A 213 0.86 25.40 19.88
CA GLY A 213 0.98 25.70 21.32
C GLY A 213 1.57 24.56 22.13
N ILE A 214 2.88 24.30 21.99
CA ILE A 214 3.62 23.43 22.91
C ILE A 214 3.74 24.14 24.25
N THR A 215 3.22 23.54 25.32
CA THR A 215 3.83 23.64 26.65
C THR A 215 3.60 22.33 27.39
N CYS A 216 4.64 21.52 27.47
CA CYS A 216 4.73 20.39 28.40
C CYS A 216 5.15 20.93 29.77
N LEU A 217 4.36 20.68 30.81
CA LEU A 217 4.82 20.69 32.19
C LEU A 217 4.32 19.41 32.89
N TYR A 218 5.28 18.76 33.56
CA TYR A 218 5.17 17.53 34.36
C TYR A 218 4.40 17.77 35.68
N PRO A 219 4.06 16.71 36.45
CA PRO A 219 2.84 16.61 37.24
C PRO A 219 3.01 17.16 38.67
N GLU A 220 1.90 17.65 39.23
CA GLU A 220 1.74 17.81 40.68
C GLU A 220 0.62 16.90 41.18
N THR A 221 0.94 16.27 42.30
CA THR A 221 0.23 15.26 43.09
C THR A 221 -0.94 15.85 43.86
N GLU A 222 -2.00 15.06 44.09
CA GLU A 222 -2.58 14.80 45.43
C GLU A 222 -3.67 13.71 45.39
N THR A 223 -3.40 12.66 46.17
CA THR A 223 -4.24 11.76 47.02
C THR A 223 -5.76 12.02 47.06
N THR A 224 -6.72 11.08 47.13
CA THR A 224 -6.94 9.77 47.81
C THR A 224 -8.12 9.08 47.06
N ASP A 225 -8.40 7.78 47.02
CA ASP A 225 -8.53 6.78 48.07
C ASP A 225 -8.70 5.37 47.43
N GLY A 226 -8.45 4.33 48.21
CA GLY A 226 -7.97 3.03 47.74
C GLY A 226 -8.95 2.05 47.10
N MET A 227 -8.42 1.28 46.13
CA MET A 227 -8.68 -0.15 45.97
C MET A 227 -7.49 -0.78 45.22
N GLN A 228 -6.79 -1.72 45.85
CA GLN A 228 -5.64 -2.41 45.25
C GLN A 228 -6.04 -3.28 44.03
N PRO A 229 -5.23 -3.32 42.96
CA PRO A 229 -5.48 -4.17 41.80
C PRO A 229 -4.89 -5.57 42.02
N THR A 230 -5.73 -6.60 41.97
CA THR A 230 -5.27 -7.97 41.70
C THR A 230 -4.87 -8.08 40.23
N SER A 231 -3.57 -8.20 40.01
CA SER A 231 -2.86 -8.74 38.83
C SER A 231 -3.39 -8.38 37.44
N VAL A 232 -2.73 -7.41 36.81
CA VAL A 232 -2.72 -7.17 35.35
C VAL A 232 -1.85 -8.21 34.62
N ASP A 233 -1.80 -9.45 35.13
CA ASP A 233 -0.87 -10.49 34.64
C ASP A 233 -1.58 -11.75 34.12
N GLU A 234 -2.91 -11.72 34.01
CA GLU A 234 -3.71 -12.84 33.47
C GLU A 234 -4.69 -12.45 32.35
N TYR A 235 -4.51 -11.26 31.73
CA TYR A 235 -5.24 -10.88 30.51
C TYR A 235 -4.36 -10.68 29.28
N LEU A 236 -3.02 -10.75 29.44
CA LEU A 236 -2.05 -10.53 28.35
C LEU A 236 -1.41 -11.82 27.82
N ARG A 237 -1.92 -13.00 28.18
CA ARG A 237 -1.29 -14.29 27.82
C ARG A 237 -2.15 -15.34 27.14
N LYS A 238 -3.33 -15.00 26.63
CA LYS A 238 -4.05 -15.90 25.70
C LYS A 238 -4.63 -15.12 24.52
N GLU A 239 -4.22 -15.56 23.34
CA GLU A 239 -4.60 -15.08 22.00
C GLU A 239 -3.94 -13.78 21.51
N ILE A 240 -2.61 -13.72 21.61
CA ILE A 240 -1.82 -13.24 20.48
C ILE A 240 -1.30 -14.47 19.75
N ARG A 241 -2.21 -15.15 19.04
CA ARG A 241 -1.88 -15.88 17.83
C ARG A 241 -2.37 -15.03 16.67
N GLY A 242 -1.46 -14.72 15.75
CA GLY A 242 -1.76 -14.44 14.35
C GLY A 242 -2.75 -13.31 14.11
N VAL A 243 -2.37 -12.04 13.98
CA VAL A 243 -1.65 -11.48 12.83
C VAL A 243 -2.51 -11.50 11.56
N SER A 244 -2.53 -10.36 10.86
CA SER A 244 -2.82 -10.23 9.42
C SER A 244 -4.24 -9.99 8.98
N LEU A 245 -4.46 -8.76 8.51
CA LEU A 245 -5.25 -8.52 7.32
C LEU A 245 -4.37 -8.77 6.09
N PHE A 246 -4.10 -10.05 5.86
CA PHE A 246 -4.23 -10.68 4.55
C PHE A 246 -5.20 -11.85 4.76
N PRO A 247 -6.06 -12.15 3.77
CA PRO A 247 -6.84 -13.38 3.81
C PRO A 247 -5.88 -14.58 3.80
N GLU A 248 -5.94 -15.43 4.83
CA GLU A 248 -5.81 -16.86 4.59
C GLU A 248 -7.18 -17.27 4.04
N THR A 249 -7.34 -17.53 2.74
CA THR A 249 -6.51 -18.42 1.96
C THR A 249 -5.71 -17.71 0.87
N ALA A 250 -4.39 -17.90 0.97
CA ALA A 250 -3.53 -17.95 -0.19
C ALA A 250 -4.07 -19.00 -1.18
N GLU A 251 -4.40 -18.58 -2.39
CA GLU A 251 -3.55 -19.06 -3.47
C GLU A 251 -2.47 -18.01 -3.64
N ALA A 252 -1.24 -18.47 -3.53
CA ALA A 252 -0.08 -17.73 -3.90
C ALA A 252 -0.38 -17.01 -5.22
N ILE A 253 0.11 -15.77 -5.38
CA ILE A 253 0.67 -15.43 -6.68
C ILE A 253 1.55 -16.63 -6.98
N VAL A 254 1.21 -17.42 -8.01
CA VAL A 254 2.16 -18.38 -8.55
C VAL A 254 3.26 -17.52 -9.19
N MET A 255 4.07 -16.90 -8.33
CA MET A 255 5.50 -16.98 -8.39
C MET A 255 5.74 -18.42 -8.77
N GLY A 256 6.07 -18.68 -10.04
CA GLY A 256 6.34 -20.03 -10.53
C GLY A 256 7.12 -20.81 -9.48
N PRO A 257 6.79 -22.09 -9.28
CA PRO A 257 6.88 -22.90 -8.04
C PRO A 257 8.11 -22.69 -7.12
N SER A 258 8.31 -21.49 -6.55
CA SER A 258 9.57 -21.16 -5.85
C SER A 258 9.46 -20.23 -4.63
N MET A 259 8.29 -19.72 -4.21
CA MET A 259 8.24 -18.70 -3.16
C MET A 259 7.21 -18.91 -2.05
N GLN A 260 7.65 -19.53 -0.96
CA GLN A 260 7.43 -19.01 0.40
C GLN A 260 8.72 -19.22 1.19
N LYS A 261 9.74 -18.41 0.86
CA LYS A 261 11.04 -18.40 1.56
C LYS A 261 10.99 -17.57 2.86
N LEU A 262 10.15 -16.53 2.94
CA LEU A 262 10.10 -15.56 4.06
C LEU A 262 8.73 -15.55 4.77
N THR A 263 8.68 -15.05 6.00
CA THR A 263 7.47 -14.99 6.84
C THR A 263 7.26 -13.60 7.41
N TRP A 264 6.05 -13.06 7.34
CA TRP A 264 5.74 -11.80 8.00
C TRP A 264 5.78 -11.98 9.51
N HIS A 265 6.44 -11.06 10.23
CA HIS A 265 6.72 -11.19 11.65
C HIS A 265 7.48 -12.46 12.06
N TYR A 266 8.42 -12.93 11.23
CA TYR A 266 9.22 -14.15 11.45
C TYR A 266 9.71 -14.30 12.90
N TYR A 267 10.38 -13.28 13.44
CA TYR A 267 10.98 -13.33 14.79
C TYR A 267 9.97 -13.44 15.93
N LYS A 268 8.73 -12.98 15.71
CA LYS A 268 7.61 -13.10 16.65
C LYS A 268 6.89 -14.44 16.47
N VAL A 269 6.58 -14.83 15.24
CA VAL A 269 5.89 -16.09 14.91
C VAL A 269 6.69 -17.30 15.40
N TYR A 270 8.01 -17.29 15.23
CA TYR A 270 8.89 -18.36 15.70
C TYR A 270 9.40 -18.15 17.13
N ASN A 271 8.95 -17.09 17.82
CA ASN A 271 9.32 -16.78 19.20
C ASN A 271 10.84 -16.77 19.47
N THR A 272 11.62 -16.26 18.52
CA THR A 272 13.09 -16.18 18.62
C THR A 272 13.57 -14.81 19.08
N CYS A 273 12.87 -13.75 18.69
CA CYS A 273 13.10 -12.38 19.17
C CYS A 273 11.83 -11.53 18.96
N GLU A 274 10.83 -11.70 19.82
CA GLU A 274 9.50 -11.10 19.66
C GLU A 274 9.53 -9.59 19.38
N ASN A 275 10.45 -8.86 20.01
CA ASN A 275 10.57 -7.41 19.92
C ASN A 275 11.58 -6.91 18.88
N ALA A 276 12.10 -7.78 17.99
CA ALA A 276 13.11 -7.42 17.00
C ALA A 276 12.72 -6.18 16.17
N GLU A 277 11.52 -6.19 15.56
CA GLU A 277 11.05 -5.07 14.74
C GLU A 277 10.85 -3.77 15.56
N ASN A 278 10.46 -3.89 16.83
CA ASN A 278 10.32 -2.73 17.72
C ASN A 278 11.68 -2.10 18.04
N PHE A 279 12.70 -2.91 18.27
CA PHE A 279 14.07 -2.42 18.49
C PHE A 279 14.63 -1.74 17.25
N VAL A 280 14.40 -2.30 16.06
CA VAL A 280 14.78 -1.68 14.79
C VAL A 280 14.11 -0.32 14.64
N ARG A 281 12.77 -0.27 14.76
CA ARG A 281 11.99 0.96 14.61
C ARG A 281 12.45 2.06 15.57
N HIS A 282 12.65 1.72 16.84
CA HIS A 282 13.08 2.68 17.84
C HIS A 282 14.45 3.31 17.52
N GLN A 283 15.42 2.50 17.05
CA GLN A 283 16.72 3.03 16.64
C GLN A 283 16.60 3.92 15.39
N VAL A 284 15.74 3.54 14.44
CA VAL A 284 15.48 4.35 13.24
C VAL A 284 14.89 5.70 13.62
N GLU A 285 13.90 5.75 14.52
CA GLU A 285 13.27 6.99 15.00
C GLU A 285 14.30 7.95 15.63
N ILE A 286 15.19 7.42 16.47
CA ILE A 286 16.27 8.20 17.09
C ILE A 286 17.19 8.82 16.04
N PHE A 287 17.61 8.02 15.05
CA PHE A 287 18.50 8.50 13.99
C PHE A 287 17.80 9.49 13.06
N TYR A 288 16.57 9.20 12.66
CA TYR A 288 15.78 10.03 11.75
C TYR A 288 15.49 11.40 12.34
N LYS A 289 15.22 11.49 13.65
CA LYS A 289 15.02 12.76 14.36
C LYS A 289 16.23 13.69 14.25
N ASN A 290 17.44 13.14 14.18
CA ASN A 290 18.69 13.88 14.09
C ASN A 290 19.14 14.12 12.63
N ASP A 291 18.92 13.15 11.74
CA ASP A 291 19.30 13.21 10.33
C ASP A 291 18.22 12.58 9.44
N LYS A 292 17.32 13.41 8.91
CA LYS A 292 16.26 12.97 7.98
C LYS A 292 16.82 12.37 6.67
N SER A 293 18.07 12.65 6.31
CA SER A 293 18.69 12.05 5.13
C SER A 293 18.95 10.54 5.29
N ILE A 294 18.74 9.98 6.49
CA ILE A 294 18.83 8.54 6.71
C ILE A 294 17.82 7.75 5.88
N ALA A 295 16.63 8.30 5.61
CA ALA A 295 15.60 7.63 4.81
C ALA A 295 16.07 7.35 3.36
N PRO A 296 16.48 8.36 2.56
CA PRO A 296 17.01 8.10 1.23
C PRO A 296 18.33 7.32 1.23
N LYS A 297 19.18 7.47 2.26
CA LYS A 297 20.43 6.69 2.40
C LYS A 297 20.13 5.19 2.53
N LEU A 298 19.23 4.81 3.44
CA LEU A 298 18.84 3.42 3.66
C LEU A 298 18.13 2.83 2.43
N LEU A 299 17.27 3.60 1.78
CA LEU A 299 16.61 3.17 0.54
C LEU A 299 17.63 2.85 -0.55
N ARG A 300 18.60 3.73 -0.79
CA ARG A 300 19.68 3.48 -1.78
C ARG A 300 20.58 2.33 -1.36
N LEU A 301 20.84 2.14 -0.06
CA LEU A 301 21.59 1.01 0.47
C LEU A 301 20.87 -0.31 0.23
N LEU A 302 19.56 -0.39 0.52
CA LEU A 302 18.74 -1.56 0.27
C LEU A 302 18.65 -1.89 -1.23
N TYR A 303 18.50 -0.88 -2.09
CA TYR A 303 18.57 -1.07 -3.54
C TYR A 303 19.91 -1.68 -3.98
N SER A 304 21.03 -1.22 -3.40
CA SER A 304 22.37 -1.76 -3.72
C SER A 304 22.49 -3.22 -3.34
N ASP A 305 21.99 -3.60 -2.17
CA ASP A 305 22.01 -4.97 -1.67
C ASP A 305 21.21 -5.87 -2.63
N CYS A 306 19.91 -5.57 -2.76
CA CYS A 306 18.96 -6.40 -3.48
C CYS A 306 19.26 -6.57 -4.98
N PHE A 307 19.91 -5.61 -5.63
CA PHE A 307 20.15 -5.65 -7.08
C PHE A 307 21.48 -6.25 -7.53
N VAL A 308 22.43 -6.47 -6.62
CA VAL A 308 23.74 -7.06 -6.94
C VAL A 308 23.69 -8.58 -6.78
N SER A 309 23.64 -9.07 -5.54
CA SER A 309 23.65 -10.51 -5.23
C SER A 309 22.29 -11.03 -4.74
N GLY A 310 21.34 -10.12 -4.48
CA GLY A 310 20.09 -10.40 -3.77
C GLY A 310 20.07 -9.70 -2.42
N CYS A 311 18.92 -9.70 -1.75
CA CYS A 311 18.81 -9.04 -0.44
C CYS A 311 19.43 -9.92 0.66
N ASP A 312 20.76 -9.97 0.72
CA ASP A 312 21.53 -10.85 1.61
C ASP A 312 22.54 -10.07 2.49
N ALA A 313 22.45 -8.74 2.52
CA ALA A 313 23.36 -7.86 3.23
C ALA A 313 24.85 -7.98 2.83
N SER A 314 25.16 -8.52 1.66
CA SER A 314 26.52 -8.56 1.08
C SER A 314 27.14 -7.17 0.97
N VAL A 315 26.32 -6.13 0.74
CA VAL A 315 26.78 -4.73 0.67
C VAL A 315 27.33 -4.19 2.01
N LEU A 316 26.99 -4.83 3.13
CA LEU A 316 27.42 -4.39 4.47
C LEU A 316 28.81 -4.90 4.86
N LEU A 317 29.32 -5.93 4.18
CA LEU A 317 30.65 -6.49 4.44
C LEU A 317 31.76 -5.46 4.16
N GLU A 318 32.75 -5.42 5.05
CA GLU A 318 33.92 -4.56 4.90
C GLU A 318 35.11 -5.30 4.29
N GLY A 319 35.94 -4.55 3.56
CA GLY A 319 37.17 -5.07 2.96
C GLY A 319 37.61 -4.23 1.76
N PRO A 320 38.88 -4.33 1.34
CA PRO A 320 39.42 -3.56 0.22
C PRO A 320 38.77 -3.92 -1.14
N ASN A 321 38.11 -5.08 -1.20
CA ASN A 321 37.41 -5.57 -2.38
C ASN A 321 35.90 -5.67 -2.19
N SER A 322 35.33 -5.20 -1.07
CA SER A 322 33.88 -5.35 -0.85
C SER A 322 33.06 -4.47 -1.79
N GLU A 323 31.77 -4.79 -1.96
CA GLU A 323 30.82 -4.05 -2.79
C GLU A 323 30.75 -2.56 -2.42
N LYS A 324 30.99 -2.23 -1.15
CA LYS A 324 31.08 -0.85 -0.65
C LYS A 324 32.16 -0.02 -1.36
N MET A 325 33.17 -0.68 -1.94
CA MET A 325 34.26 -0.06 -2.68
C MET A 325 34.03 0.01 -4.19
N ALA A 326 32.88 -0.48 -4.68
CA ALA A 326 32.52 -0.32 -6.08
C ALA A 326 32.26 1.16 -6.43
N PRO A 327 32.70 1.65 -7.61
CA PRO A 327 32.44 3.02 -8.05
C PRO A 327 30.96 3.42 -8.03
N GLN A 328 30.05 2.48 -8.32
CA GLN A 328 28.60 2.67 -8.36
C GLN A 328 27.97 2.82 -6.96
N ASN A 329 28.66 2.34 -5.93
CA ASN A 329 28.27 2.44 -4.52
C ASN A 329 28.94 3.65 -3.82
N ARG A 330 29.59 4.52 -4.59
CA ARG A 330 30.11 5.78 -4.04
C ARG A 330 28.98 6.62 -3.46
N GLY A 331 29.14 7.03 -2.21
CA GLY A 331 28.17 7.87 -1.50
C GLY A 331 27.07 7.10 -0.78
N LEU A 332 27.11 5.76 -0.74
CA LEU A 332 26.25 4.99 0.15
C LEU A 332 26.44 5.42 1.61
N GLY A 333 25.35 5.41 2.37
CA GLY A 333 25.32 5.78 3.79
C GLY A 333 24.32 4.95 4.56
N GLY A 334 24.22 5.19 5.86
CA GLY A 334 23.31 4.45 6.75
C GLY A 334 23.94 3.25 7.46
N PHE A 335 25.16 2.85 7.10
CA PHE A 335 25.90 1.75 7.74
C PHE A 335 25.94 1.84 9.27
N VAL A 336 26.25 3.03 9.82
CA VAL A 336 26.33 3.24 11.27
C VAL A 336 25.01 2.95 11.99
N LEU A 337 23.87 3.29 11.37
CA LEU A 337 22.56 2.96 11.94
C LEU A 337 22.34 1.44 11.96
N ILE A 338 22.67 0.75 10.86
CA ILE A 338 22.58 -0.72 10.79
C ILE A 338 23.43 -1.38 11.88
N ASP A 339 24.67 -0.92 12.06
CA ASP A 339 25.57 -1.43 13.11
C ASP A 339 24.98 -1.20 14.51
N LYS A 340 24.40 -0.02 14.76
CA LYS A 340 23.77 0.30 16.06
C LYS A 340 22.54 -0.55 16.33
N ILE A 341 21.69 -0.75 15.33
CA ILE A 341 20.56 -1.66 15.42
C ILE A 341 21.05 -3.08 15.73
N LYS A 342 22.09 -3.54 15.02
CA LYS A 342 22.65 -4.87 15.22
C LYS A 342 23.19 -5.07 16.64
N ILE A 343 23.92 -4.09 17.18
CA ILE A 343 24.43 -4.13 18.56
C ILE A 343 23.27 -4.29 19.56
N VAL A 344 22.19 -3.50 19.40
CA VAL A 344 21.02 -3.59 20.29
C VAL A 344 20.36 -4.97 20.17
N LEU A 345 20.22 -5.49 18.96
CA LEU A 345 19.62 -6.81 18.73
C LEU A 345 20.47 -7.93 19.28
N GLU A 346 21.79 -7.90 19.12
CA GLU A 346 22.68 -8.92 19.69
C GLU A 346 22.70 -8.89 21.23
N GLN A 347 22.46 -7.73 21.86
CA GLN A 347 22.32 -7.66 23.32
C GLN A 347 20.98 -8.24 23.82
N ARG A 348 19.92 -8.21 23.00
CA ARG A 348 18.57 -8.62 23.39
C ARG A 348 18.23 -10.05 22.95
N CYS A 349 18.69 -10.44 21.77
CA CYS A 349 18.48 -11.74 21.15
C CYS A 349 19.73 -12.14 20.34
N PRO A 350 20.79 -12.63 21.02
CA PRO A 350 22.07 -12.95 20.41
C PRO A 350 21.94 -13.98 19.28
N GLY A 351 22.54 -13.71 18.12
CA GLY A 351 22.61 -14.63 16.99
C GLY A 351 21.29 -14.95 16.30
N VAL A 352 20.25 -14.13 16.50
CA VAL A 352 18.89 -14.39 15.97
C VAL A 352 18.60 -13.61 14.70
N VAL A 353 18.83 -12.29 14.70
CA VAL A 353 18.34 -11.40 13.64
C VAL A 353 19.43 -11.12 12.60
N SER A 354 19.16 -11.42 11.33
CA SER A 354 20.11 -11.18 10.23
C SER A 354 20.28 -9.70 9.91
N CYS A 355 21.45 -9.36 9.38
CA CYS A 355 21.71 -8.00 8.88
C CYS A 355 20.85 -7.66 7.66
N ALA A 356 20.54 -8.65 6.81
CA ALA A 356 19.63 -8.52 5.68
C ALA A 356 18.23 -8.07 6.11
N ASP A 357 17.68 -8.69 7.16
CA ASP A 357 16.37 -8.27 7.69
C ASP A 357 16.44 -6.92 8.39
N ILE A 358 17.52 -6.61 9.12
CA ILE A 358 17.72 -5.28 9.72
C ILE A 358 17.67 -4.19 8.65
N LEU A 359 18.36 -4.38 7.52
CA LEU A 359 18.38 -3.39 6.44
C LEU A 359 16.99 -3.18 5.82
N ASN A 360 16.23 -4.24 5.58
CA ASN A 360 14.86 -4.15 5.05
C ASN A 360 13.90 -3.46 6.03
N LEU A 361 13.91 -3.86 7.30
CA LEU A 361 13.07 -3.28 8.34
C LEU A 361 13.41 -1.81 8.59
N ALA A 362 14.70 -1.49 8.71
CA ALA A 362 15.16 -0.12 8.95
C ALA A 362 14.79 0.80 7.80
N THR A 363 14.91 0.31 6.55
CA THR A 363 14.50 1.05 5.36
C THR A 363 13.00 1.34 5.39
N ARG A 364 12.15 0.33 5.66
CA ARG A 364 10.69 0.52 5.78
C ARG A 364 10.33 1.57 6.82
N ASP A 365 10.90 1.47 8.02
CA ASP A 365 10.61 2.43 9.10
C ASP A 365 11.09 3.85 8.74
N ALA A 366 12.27 3.99 8.14
CA ALA A 366 12.82 5.31 7.81
C ALA A 366 12.04 6.01 6.68
N VAL A 367 11.66 5.29 5.63
CA VAL A 367 10.87 5.87 4.53
C VAL A 367 9.45 6.20 4.98
N HIS A 368 8.89 5.41 5.91
CA HIS A 368 7.60 5.72 6.51
C HIS A 368 7.63 7.05 7.27
N LEU A 369 8.68 7.30 8.05
CA LEU A 369 8.90 8.58 8.74
C LEU A 369 9.10 9.76 7.77
N ALA A 370 9.57 9.50 6.54
CA ALA A 370 9.67 10.48 5.47
C ALA A 370 8.35 10.73 4.73
N GLY A 371 7.27 10.01 5.06
CA GLY A 371 5.95 10.17 4.43
C GLY A 371 5.67 9.18 3.30
N ALA A 372 6.42 8.08 3.20
CA ALA A 372 6.03 6.90 2.43
C ALA A 372 5.03 6.04 3.23
N PRO A 373 4.30 5.08 2.63
CA PRO A 373 3.44 4.22 3.42
C PRO A 373 4.28 3.22 4.21
N SER A 374 3.75 2.79 5.35
CA SER A 374 4.23 1.57 5.97
C SER A 374 3.74 0.37 5.17
N TYR A 375 4.51 -0.71 5.18
CA TYR A 375 4.15 -1.95 4.50
C TYR A 375 4.68 -3.17 5.26
N PRO A 376 4.07 -4.35 5.05
CA PRO A 376 4.57 -5.61 5.57
C PRO A 376 5.97 -5.92 5.01
N VAL A 377 6.93 -6.13 5.90
CA VAL A 377 8.25 -6.66 5.56
C VAL A 377 8.29 -8.12 5.97
N PHE A 378 8.30 -9.02 4.99
CA PHE A 378 8.51 -10.45 5.24
C PHE A 378 9.98 -10.64 5.63
N THR A 379 10.23 -11.31 6.76
CA THR A 379 11.55 -11.52 7.36
C THR A 379 11.91 -13.01 7.37
N GLY A 380 13.12 -13.35 7.81
CA GLY A 380 13.72 -14.68 7.71
C GLY A 380 14.84 -14.77 6.67
N ARG A 381 15.36 -13.63 6.18
CA ARG A 381 16.54 -13.60 5.31
C ARG A 381 17.77 -14.01 6.12
N ARG A 382 18.77 -14.55 5.43
CA ARG A 382 20.10 -14.84 5.96
C ARG A 382 21.14 -14.01 5.24
N ASP A 383 22.27 -13.86 5.90
CA ASP A 383 23.36 -13.02 5.44
C ASP A 383 24.29 -13.79 4.49
N GLY A 384 24.65 -13.14 3.39
CA GLY A 384 25.61 -13.63 2.40
C GLY A 384 27.03 -13.71 2.97
N LEU A 385 27.84 -14.60 2.39
CA LEU A 385 29.20 -14.90 2.84
C LEU A 385 30.28 -14.20 2.01
N THR A 386 29.88 -13.47 0.96
CA THR A 386 30.79 -12.87 -0.01
C THR A 386 30.37 -11.46 -0.34
N SER A 387 31.34 -10.60 -0.63
CA SER A 387 31.13 -9.24 -1.13
C SER A 387 32.30 -8.89 -2.04
N ASP A 388 32.00 -8.56 -3.30
CA ASP A 388 33.01 -8.24 -4.30
C ASP A 388 32.58 -7.02 -5.13
N LYS A 389 33.39 -5.97 -5.15
CA LYS A 389 33.17 -4.79 -5.98
C LYS A 389 33.03 -5.10 -7.47
N GLN A 390 33.56 -6.24 -7.95
CA GLN A 390 33.46 -6.66 -9.35
C GLN A 390 32.06 -7.16 -9.72
N THR A 391 31.24 -7.59 -8.75
CA THR A 391 29.87 -8.05 -9.02
C THR A 391 28.88 -6.88 -9.13
N VAL A 392 29.25 -5.68 -8.67
CA VAL A 392 28.39 -4.51 -8.68
C VAL A 392 28.17 -3.99 -10.11
N ASP A 393 27.00 -4.31 -10.66
CA ASP A 393 26.60 -3.99 -12.03
C ASP A 393 25.54 -2.86 -12.12
N LEU A 394 25.37 -2.09 -11.04
CA LEU A 394 24.33 -1.06 -10.94
C LEU A 394 24.40 -0.05 -12.11
N PRO A 395 23.26 0.28 -12.74
CA PRO A 395 23.23 1.06 -13.96
C PRO A 395 23.61 2.53 -13.72
N SER A 396 24.23 3.14 -14.73
CA SER A 396 24.47 4.58 -14.76
C SER A 396 23.14 5.34 -14.85
N PRO A 397 23.01 6.54 -14.23
CA PRO A 397 21.84 7.41 -14.45
C PRO A 397 21.61 7.84 -15.89
N SER A 398 22.60 7.66 -16.78
CA SER A 398 22.53 7.92 -18.22
C SER A 398 22.18 6.67 -19.04
N ILE A 399 21.82 5.56 -18.41
CA ILE A 399 21.38 4.32 -19.07
C ILE A 399 20.18 4.59 -20.00
N SER A 400 20.08 3.87 -21.12
CA SER A 400 18.88 3.97 -21.97
C SER A 400 17.68 3.28 -21.32
N TRP A 401 16.48 3.71 -21.70
CA TRP A 401 15.23 3.15 -21.22
C TRP A 401 15.17 1.62 -21.38
N ASP A 402 15.49 1.10 -22.56
CA ASP A 402 15.43 -0.34 -22.85
C ASP A 402 16.42 -1.14 -22.02
N GLN A 403 17.61 -0.58 -21.76
CA GLN A 403 18.62 -1.20 -20.90
C GLN A 403 18.19 -1.18 -19.43
N ALA A 404 17.63 -0.07 -18.95
CA ALA A 404 17.09 0.02 -17.59
C ALA A 404 15.93 -0.96 -17.39
N MET A 405 15.01 -1.04 -18.35
CA MET A 405 13.91 -2.00 -18.33
C MET A 405 14.41 -3.44 -18.30
N SER A 406 15.40 -3.76 -19.14
CA SER A 406 16.02 -5.10 -19.16
C SER A 406 16.69 -5.42 -17.82
N TYR A 407 17.35 -4.43 -17.21
CA TYR A 407 17.96 -4.56 -15.89
C TYR A 407 16.92 -4.88 -14.81
N PHE A 408 15.83 -4.12 -14.71
CA PHE A 408 14.74 -4.40 -13.76
C PHE A 408 14.05 -5.75 -14.03
N LYS A 409 13.78 -6.08 -15.30
CA LYS A 409 13.19 -7.38 -15.68
C LYS A 409 14.07 -8.56 -15.28
N SER A 410 15.40 -8.43 -15.39
CA SER A 410 16.32 -9.48 -14.94
C SER A 410 16.28 -9.74 -13.43
N ARG A 411 15.70 -8.82 -12.65
CA ARG A 411 15.42 -8.95 -11.20
C ARG A 411 13.95 -9.28 -10.91
N GLY A 412 13.17 -9.64 -11.94
CA GLY A 412 11.75 -9.99 -11.79
C GLY A 412 10.82 -8.80 -11.58
N LEU A 413 11.26 -7.57 -11.88
CA LEU A 413 10.47 -6.35 -11.71
C LEU A 413 9.99 -5.83 -13.06
N ASN A 414 8.71 -5.44 -13.13
CA ASN A 414 8.08 -4.99 -14.37
C ASN A 414 8.16 -3.45 -14.54
N VAL A 415 7.50 -2.92 -15.58
CA VAL A 415 7.50 -1.48 -15.88
C VAL A 415 6.86 -0.63 -14.78
N LEU A 416 5.80 -1.12 -14.15
CA LEU A 416 5.17 -0.45 -13.02
C LEU A 416 6.13 -0.42 -11.83
N ASP A 417 6.77 -1.54 -11.51
CA ASP A 417 7.75 -1.63 -10.42
C ASP A 417 8.94 -0.68 -10.66
N MET A 418 9.47 -0.62 -11.89
CA MET A 418 10.54 0.32 -12.25
C MET A 418 10.10 1.77 -12.09
N ALA A 419 8.95 2.15 -12.66
CA ALA A 419 8.43 3.51 -12.59
C ALA A 419 8.17 3.95 -11.14
N THR A 420 7.60 3.05 -10.34
CA THR A 420 7.34 3.28 -8.92
C THR A 420 8.62 3.39 -8.10
N LEU A 421 9.60 2.50 -8.30
CA LEU A 421 10.85 2.50 -7.53
C LEU A 421 11.74 3.69 -7.87
N LEU A 422 11.73 4.18 -9.12
CA LEU A 422 12.33 5.47 -9.48
C LEU A 422 11.71 6.64 -8.70
N GLY A 423 10.44 6.51 -8.30
CA GLY A 423 9.77 7.44 -7.37
C GLY A 423 10.49 7.67 -6.05
N SER A 424 11.41 6.78 -5.66
CA SER A 424 12.31 6.99 -4.51
C SER A 424 13.18 8.24 -4.64
N HIS A 425 13.46 8.67 -5.86
CA HIS A 425 14.17 9.93 -6.16
C HIS A 425 13.32 11.16 -5.83
N SER A 426 12.10 11.01 -5.28
CA SER A 426 11.43 12.10 -4.58
C SER A 426 12.21 12.57 -3.34
N MET A 427 13.19 11.79 -2.86
CA MET A 427 13.99 12.09 -1.68
C MET A 427 15.49 12.06 -2.03
N GLY A 428 16.32 12.65 -1.18
CA GLY A 428 17.76 12.50 -1.24
C GLY A 428 18.47 13.40 -2.24
N ARG A 429 19.76 13.15 -2.40
CA ARG A 429 20.70 13.99 -3.14
C ARG A 429 21.60 13.14 -4.04
N THR A 430 22.07 13.73 -5.12
CA THR A 430 23.02 13.13 -6.04
C THR A 430 24.21 14.05 -6.28
N HIS A 431 25.35 13.46 -6.62
CA HIS A 431 26.54 14.21 -6.99
C HIS A 431 26.40 14.80 -8.39
N CYS A 432 26.95 16.00 -8.59
CA CYS A 432 26.95 16.66 -9.88
C CYS A 432 27.64 15.82 -10.96
N SER A 433 28.60 14.95 -10.63
CA SER A 433 29.19 14.01 -11.60
C SER A 433 28.16 13.16 -12.36
N TYR A 434 27.00 12.88 -11.76
CA TYR A 434 25.91 12.12 -12.39
C TYR A 434 24.94 12.98 -13.22
N VAL A 435 25.11 14.31 -13.20
CA VAL A 435 24.19 15.28 -13.83
C VAL A 435 24.89 16.10 -14.93
N VAL A 436 26.19 16.35 -14.80
CA VAL A 436 26.95 17.25 -15.70
C VAL A 436 26.89 16.87 -17.18
N ASP A 437 26.87 15.58 -17.53
CA ASP A 437 26.72 15.14 -18.93
C ASP A 437 25.44 15.75 -19.53
N ARG A 438 24.35 15.60 -18.78
CA ARG A 438 23.01 16.10 -19.09
C ARG A 438 22.95 17.62 -19.25
N LEU A 439 23.76 18.36 -18.50
CA LEU A 439 23.76 19.83 -18.50
C LEU A 439 24.62 20.45 -19.60
N TYR A 440 25.66 19.76 -20.09
CA TYR A 440 26.69 20.41 -20.92
C TYR A 440 27.07 19.65 -22.19
N ASN A 441 27.03 18.31 -22.18
CA ASN A 441 27.55 17.50 -23.28
C ASN A 441 26.75 16.21 -23.45
N TYR A 442 25.42 16.34 -23.46
CA TYR A 442 24.50 15.22 -23.43
C TYR A 442 24.78 14.27 -24.59
N ASN A 443 25.09 13.02 -24.27
CA ASN A 443 25.45 12.00 -25.24
C ASN A 443 26.53 12.44 -26.24
N LYS A 444 27.54 13.18 -25.75
CA LYS A 444 28.68 13.71 -26.54
C LYS A 444 28.30 14.68 -27.66
N THR A 445 27.14 15.33 -27.58
CA THR A 445 26.65 16.26 -28.62
C THR A 445 27.26 17.67 -28.53
N GLY A 446 28.00 17.98 -27.46
CA GLY A 446 28.47 19.32 -27.13
C GLY A 446 27.36 20.26 -26.65
N LYS A 447 26.16 19.75 -26.38
CA LYS A 447 24.97 20.53 -25.99
C LYS A 447 24.27 19.90 -24.77
N PRO A 448 23.47 20.68 -24.02
CA PRO A 448 22.63 20.13 -22.95
C PRO A 448 21.54 19.17 -23.49
N SER A 449 20.97 18.35 -22.61
CA SER A 449 19.88 17.45 -22.96
C SER A 449 18.65 18.22 -23.49
N PRO A 450 18.06 17.81 -24.62
CA PRO A 450 16.92 18.49 -25.21
C PRO A 450 15.61 18.27 -24.42
N THR A 451 15.57 17.27 -23.54
CA THR A 451 14.39 16.92 -22.73
C THR A 451 14.36 17.65 -21.38
N MET A 452 15.33 18.53 -21.11
CA MET A 452 15.37 19.31 -19.88
C MET A 452 14.78 20.72 -20.08
N ASN A 453 13.91 21.14 -19.17
CA ASN A 453 13.35 22.48 -19.16
C ASN A 453 14.46 23.55 -19.10
N LYS A 454 14.43 24.55 -19.99
CA LYS A 454 15.50 25.55 -20.13
C LYS A 454 15.77 26.37 -18.87
N TYR A 455 14.72 26.71 -18.12
CA TYR A 455 14.87 27.45 -16.86
C TYR A 455 15.50 26.53 -15.80
N PHE A 456 15.00 25.31 -15.68
CA PHE A 456 15.57 24.33 -14.74
C PHE A 456 17.02 23.97 -15.06
N LEU A 457 17.38 23.82 -16.33
CA LEU A 457 18.74 23.66 -16.80
C LEU A 457 19.64 24.80 -16.30
N SER A 458 19.17 26.05 -16.43
CA SER A 458 19.92 27.23 -15.97
C SER A 458 20.12 27.22 -14.44
N GLU A 459 19.11 26.79 -13.68
CA GLU A 459 19.21 26.63 -12.22
C GLU A 459 20.17 25.51 -11.82
N MET A 460 20.13 24.37 -12.51
CA MET A 460 21.03 23.25 -12.26
C MET A 460 22.48 23.56 -12.64
N ALA A 461 22.69 24.29 -13.75
CA ALA A 461 24.02 24.69 -14.19
C ALA A 461 24.73 25.66 -13.20
N LYS A 462 23.97 26.41 -12.39
CA LYS A 462 24.53 27.22 -11.30
C LYS A 462 25.07 26.38 -10.16
N GLN A 463 24.41 25.24 -9.88
CA GLN A 463 24.76 24.35 -8.76
C GLN A 463 25.82 23.31 -9.16
N CYS A 464 25.78 22.86 -10.41
CA CYS A 464 26.67 21.85 -10.96
C CYS A 464 27.54 22.43 -12.08
N PRO A 465 28.72 23.01 -11.78
CA PRO A 465 29.60 23.55 -12.81
C PRO A 465 30.14 22.44 -13.72
N PRO A 466 30.53 22.75 -14.98
CA PRO A 466 30.99 21.75 -15.95
C PRO A 466 32.28 21.04 -15.52
N ARG A 467 33.07 21.68 -14.66
CA ARG A 467 34.25 21.10 -14.01
C ARG A 467 34.31 21.58 -12.57
N THR A 468 34.61 20.68 -11.65
CA THR A 468 34.97 21.05 -10.28
C THR A 468 36.35 21.72 -10.26
N ARG A 469 36.54 22.69 -9.37
CA ARG A 469 37.86 23.31 -9.20
C ARG A 469 38.83 22.30 -8.57
N LYS A 470 40.13 22.43 -8.83
CA LYS A 470 41.15 21.56 -8.22
C LYS A 470 41.03 21.62 -6.69
N GLY A 471 40.86 20.47 -6.05
CA GLY A 471 40.68 20.35 -4.60
C GLY A 471 39.25 20.56 -4.10
N GLN A 472 38.28 20.90 -4.97
CA GLN A 472 36.88 21.00 -4.61
C GLN A 472 36.22 19.61 -4.63
N THR A 473 35.44 19.30 -3.58
CA THR A 473 34.60 18.10 -3.53
C THR A 473 33.47 18.20 -4.55
N ASP A 474 33.05 17.06 -5.10
CA ASP A 474 31.93 16.96 -6.03
C ASP A 474 30.61 17.44 -5.38
N PRO A 475 30.00 18.55 -5.84
CA PRO A 475 28.83 19.12 -5.19
C PRO A 475 27.63 18.17 -5.19
N LEU A 476 26.76 18.32 -4.19
CA LEU A 476 25.52 17.55 -4.04
C LEU A 476 24.31 18.43 -4.32
N VAL A 477 23.40 17.96 -5.16
CA VAL A 477 22.11 18.57 -5.47
C VAL A 477 20.97 17.65 -5.06
N TYR A 478 19.82 18.19 -4.68
CA TYR A 478 18.64 17.38 -4.39
C TYR A 478 18.14 16.69 -5.65
N LEU A 479 17.79 15.41 -5.56
CA LEU A 479 17.14 14.67 -6.65
C LEU A 479 15.75 15.26 -6.95
N ASN A 480 15.05 15.67 -5.89
CA ASN A 480 13.84 16.46 -5.96
C ASN A 480 13.97 17.71 -5.08
N PRO A 481 14.21 18.90 -5.65
CA PRO A 481 14.24 20.16 -4.91
C PRO A 481 13.01 20.44 -4.05
N ASP A 482 11.84 19.91 -4.43
CA ASP A 482 10.57 20.16 -3.72
C ASP A 482 10.46 19.32 -2.43
N SER A 483 11.33 18.34 -2.24
CA SER A 483 11.44 17.57 -0.98
C SER A 483 12.10 18.34 0.17
N GLY A 484 12.79 19.44 -0.15
CA GLY A 484 13.46 20.30 0.82
C GLY A 484 14.54 19.60 1.65
N SER A 485 14.99 20.27 2.71
CA SER A 485 15.92 19.68 3.69
C SER A 485 15.33 18.50 4.45
N ASP A 486 14.01 18.36 4.43
CA ASP A 486 13.29 17.32 5.13
C ASP A 486 13.35 15.96 4.41
N ASN A 487 13.79 15.92 3.14
CA ASN A 487 13.81 14.71 2.32
C ASN A 487 12.43 14.01 2.29
N SER A 488 11.35 14.80 2.19
CA SER A 488 9.99 14.29 2.22
C SER A 488 9.69 13.38 1.02
N PHE A 489 9.01 12.27 1.25
CA PHE A 489 8.45 11.42 0.22
C PHE A 489 7.21 12.09 -0.39
N THR A 490 7.17 12.27 -1.70
CA THR A 490 6.18 13.17 -2.33
C THR A 490 5.91 12.79 -3.79
N SER A 491 4.67 13.01 -4.26
CA SER A 491 4.30 12.87 -5.67
C SER A 491 4.95 13.93 -6.57
N SER A 492 5.56 14.99 -6.02
CA SER A 492 6.20 16.05 -6.83
C SER A 492 7.33 15.52 -7.72
N PHE A 493 7.92 14.36 -7.40
CA PHE A 493 8.82 13.67 -8.33
C PHE A 493 8.20 13.52 -9.74
N TYR A 494 6.95 13.05 -9.81
CA TYR A 494 6.26 12.81 -11.08
C TYR A 494 5.77 14.11 -11.74
N SER A 495 5.25 15.06 -10.98
CA SER A 495 4.82 16.36 -11.53
C SER A 495 5.98 17.13 -12.17
N ARG A 496 7.17 16.98 -11.60
CA ARG A 496 8.42 17.53 -12.15
C ARG A 496 8.87 16.81 -13.41
N ILE A 497 8.78 15.49 -13.47
CA ILE A 497 9.05 14.73 -14.70
C ILE A 497 8.15 15.22 -15.83
N LEU A 498 6.83 15.32 -15.58
CA LEU A 498 5.84 15.84 -16.54
C LEU A 498 6.15 17.27 -17.01
N SER A 499 6.84 18.05 -16.17
CA SER A 499 7.29 19.41 -16.46
C SER A 499 8.72 19.49 -17.05
N ASN A 500 9.35 18.35 -17.38
CA ASN A 500 10.74 18.27 -17.85
C ASN A 500 11.79 18.81 -16.85
N LYS A 501 11.53 18.62 -15.54
CA LYS A 501 12.34 19.14 -14.41
C LYS A 501 12.96 18.04 -13.54
N SER A 502 13.16 16.85 -14.11
CA SER A 502 13.90 15.78 -13.44
C SER A 502 15.41 16.05 -13.43
N VAL A 503 16.11 15.58 -12.41
CA VAL A 503 17.56 15.76 -12.28
C VAL A 503 18.32 14.72 -13.12
N LEU A 504 17.99 13.43 -12.96
CA LEU A 504 18.67 12.34 -13.68
C LEU A 504 17.99 12.00 -15.01
N GLU A 505 18.77 11.58 -16.01
CA GLU A 505 18.21 11.22 -17.33
C GLU A 505 17.28 10.00 -17.24
N VAL A 506 17.66 8.99 -16.46
CA VAL A 506 16.80 7.82 -16.20
C VAL A 506 15.40 8.20 -15.68
N ASP A 507 15.28 9.28 -14.90
CA ASP A 507 13.99 9.74 -14.39
C ASP A 507 13.15 10.39 -15.51
N GLN A 508 13.77 11.22 -16.35
CA GLN A 508 13.05 11.88 -17.45
C GLN A 508 12.55 10.90 -18.51
N GLN A 509 13.22 9.76 -18.64
CA GLN A 509 12.82 8.67 -19.52
C GLN A 509 11.52 8.00 -19.07
N LEU A 510 10.94 8.35 -17.91
CA LEU A 510 9.54 7.98 -17.61
C LEU A 510 8.53 8.62 -18.57
N LEU A 511 8.94 9.59 -19.40
CA LEU A 511 8.14 10.09 -20.52
C LEU A 511 8.45 9.42 -21.87
N TYR A 512 9.23 8.33 -21.88
CA TYR A 512 9.68 7.67 -23.11
C TYR A 512 8.54 7.03 -23.90
N ASN A 513 7.58 6.38 -23.24
CA ASN A 513 6.41 5.76 -23.88
C ASN A 513 5.09 6.18 -23.20
N ASP A 514 3.97 5.86 -23.85
CA ASP A 514 2.63 6.27 -23.40
C ASP A 514 2.26 5.63 -22.05
N ASP A 515 2.66 4.37 -21.82
CA ASP A 515 2.37 3.64 -20.57
C ASP A 515 3.03 4.32 -19.36
N THR A 516 4.33 4.62 -19.44
CA THR A 516 5.08 5.21 -18.33
C THR A 516 4.72 6.67 -18.10
N LYS A 517 4.33 7.36 -19.18
CA LYS A 517 3.77 8.71 -19.10
C LYS A 517 2.42 8.71 -18.39
N GLN A 518 1.57 7.72 -18.66
CA GLN A 518 0.29 7.55 -17.96
C GLN A 518 0.52 7.22 -16.48
N ILE A 519 1.43 6.31 -16.15
CA ILE A 519 1.81 6.03 -14.74
C ILE A 519 2.31 7.31 -14.04
N SER A 520 3.16 8.09 -14.71
CA SER A 520 3.67 9.36 -14.16
C SER A 520 2.53 10.36 -13.90
N LYS A 521 1.54 10.42 -14.79
CA LYS A 521 0.35 11.26 -14.60
C LYS A 521 -0.48 10.80 -13.40
N GLU A 522 -0.79 9.51 -13.32
CA GLU A 522 -1.56 8.92 -12.23
C GLU A 522 -0.88 9.15 -10.88
N PHE A 523 0.43 8.92 -10.78
CA PHE A 523 1.17 9.16 -9.53
C PHE A 523 1.37 10.64 -9.20
N SER A 524 1.38 11.52 -10.21
CA SER A 524 1.39 12.97 -9.99
C SER A 524 0.05 13.48 -9.45
N GLU A 525 -1.07 12.95 -9.93
CA GLU A 525 -2.43 13.34 -9.55
C GLU A 525 -2.93 12.61 -8.28
N GLY A 526 -2.45 11.38 -8.05
CA GLY A 526 -2.85 10.48 -6.97
C GLY A 526 -1.67 10.04 -6.10
N PHE A 527 -1.39 10.80 -5.03
CA PHE A 527 -0.28 10.48 -4.13
C PHE A 527 -0.45 9.13 -3.40
N GLU A 528 -1.69 8.75 -3.03
CA GLU A 528 -1.94 7.47 -2.39
C GLU A 528 -1.79 6.27 -3.36
N ASP A 529 -2.03 6.46 -4.66
CA ASP A 529 -1.79 5.40 -5.64
C ASP A 529 -0.29 5.14 -5.83
N PHE A 530 0.51 6.21 -5.83
CA PHE A 530 1.96 6.11 -5.76
C PHE A 530 2.40 5.36 -4.49
N ARG A 531 1.91 5.78 -3.32
CA ARG A 531 2.25 5.14 -2.04
C ARG A 531 1.91 3.64 -2.07
N LYS A 532 0.68 3.25 -2.43
CA LYS A 532 0.29 1.83 -2.51
C LYS A 532 1.19 1.02 -3.45
N SER A 533 1.48 1.56 -4.63
CA SER A 533 2.37 0.91 -5.59
C SER A 533 3.79 0.78 -5.03
N PHE A 534 4.26 1.81 -4.32
CA PHE A 534 5.58 1.84 -3.68
C PHE A 534 5.73 0.76 -2.62
N ALA A 535 4.73 0.58 -1.75
CA ALA A 535 4.69 -0.52 -0.78
C ALA A 535 4.83 -1.89 -1.46
N LEU A 536 4.07 -2.14 -2.53
CA LEU A 536 4.12 -3.40 -3.27
C LEU A 536 5.48 -3.62 -3.95
N SER A 537 6.00 -2.58 -4.61
CA SER A 537 7.27 -2.66 -5.33
C SER A 537 8.47 -2.85 -4.40
N MET A 538 8.47 -2.17 -3.23
CA MET A 538 9.47 -2.38 -2.18
C MET A 538 9.43 -3.80 -1.62
N SER A 539 8.23 -4.36 -1.43
CA SER A 539 8.06 -5.75 -0.98
C SER A 539 8.63 -6.76 -1.99
N LYS A 540 8.34 -6.56 -3.29
CA LYS A 540 8.92 -7.37 -4.36
C LYS A 540 10.45 -7.25 -4.42
N MET A 541 10.96 -6.02 -4.36
CA MET A 541 12.40 -5.76 -4.36
C MET A 541 13.08 -6.45 -3.18
N GLY A 542 12.51 -6.37 -1.98
CA GLY A 542 13.01 -7.04 -0.79
C GLY A 542 13.02 -8.58 -0.89
N ALA A 543 12.35 -9.18 -1.87
CA ALA A 543 12.28 -10.62 -2.06
C ALA A 543 13.29 -11.15 -3.11
N ILE A 544 14.10 -10.28 -3.72
CA ILE A 544 15.06 -10.69 -4.76
C ILE A 544 16.15 -11.59 -4.16
N ASN A 545 16.29 -12.80 -4.73
CA ASN A 545 17.38 -13.75 -4.49
C ASN A 545 17.76 -13.96 -3.00
N VAL A 546 16.76 -14.03 -2.13
CA VAL A 546 16.99 -14.15 -0.68
C VAL A 546 17.55 -15.51 -0.28
N LEU A 547 18.50 -15.47 0.66
CA LEU A 547 19.04 -16.65 1.34
C LEU A 547 18.16 -17.01 2.54
N THR A 548 17.81 -18.29 2.69
CA THR A 548 16.95 -18.76 3.77
C THR A 548 17.37 -20.12 4.32
N LYS A 549 16.78 -20.54 5.44
CA LYS A 549 17.05 -21.84 6.09
C LYS A 549 18.54 -22.04 6.40
N THR A 550 19.25 -22.83 5.61
CA THR A 550 20.67 -23.15 5.77
C THR A 550 21.57 -22.40 4.79
N GLU A 551 21.00 -21.58 3.90
CA GLU A 551 21.74 -20.75 2.95
C GLU A 551 22.30 -19.52 3.71
N GLY A 552 23.61 -19.31 3.70
CA GLY A 552 24.24 -18.19 4.41
C GLY A 552 24.21 -18.30 5.95
N GLU A 553 24.40 -17.18 6.63
CA GLU A 553 24.55 -17.13 8.09
C GLU A 553 23.69 -16.05 8.80
N ILE A 554 23.77 -15.99 10.12
CA ILE A 554 23.30 -14.82 10.90
C ILE A 554 24.55 -14.19 11.48
N ARG A 555 25.03 -13.11 10.87
CA ARG A 555 26.27 -12.46 11.31
C ARG A 555 26.07 -11.81 12.68
N LYS A 556 27.05 -11.86 13.57
CA LYS A 556 27.05 -11.12 14.85
C LYS A 556 27.43 -9.66 14.67
N ASP A 557 28.27 -9.37 13.67
CA ASP A 557 28.66 -8.03 13.25
C ASP A 557 28.37 -7.91 11.75
N CYS A 558 27.55 -6.93 11.34
CA CYS A 558 27.16 -6.78 9.94
C CYS A 558 28.31 -6.42 8.99
N ARG A 559 29.51 -6.18 9.52
CA ARG A 559 30.71 -5.88 8.72
C ARG A 559 31.55 -7.10 8.40
N HIS A 560 31.36 -8.21 9.11
CA HIS A 560 32.24 -9.38 9.03
C HIS A 560 31.43 -10.68 9.02
N ILE A 561 31.90 -11.67 8.25
CA ILE A 561 31.44 -13.05 8.40
C ILE A 561 31.80 -13.59 9.79
N ASN A 562 31.04 -14.55 10.33
CA ASN A 562 31.24 -15.05 11.71
C ASN A 562 32.53 -15.84 11.95
#